data_AF-R7JQ22-F1
#
_entry.id   AF-R7JQ22-F1
#
_cell.length_a   1.000
_cell.length_b   1.000
_cell.length_c   1.000
_cell.angle_alpha   90.00
_cell.angle_beta   90.00
_cell.angle_gamma   90.00
#
_symmetry.space_group_name_H-M   'P 1'
#
loop_
_entity.id
_entity.type
_entity.pdbx_description
1 polymer ?
#
loop_
_entity_poly.entity_id
_entity_poly.type
_entity_poly.pdbx_seq_one_letter_code
_entity_poly.pdbx_strand_id
1 'polypeptide(L)'
;MEDKLVTLAIHTFEKAQMLKMILESEGIEVYIHNVNQIQPVISAGVRVRIKESDLPHALRIIEDSKWLESPAEAEKEITNTGKRILVPVDFSDYSLKACEIAIHYAAKADAEVMIMHAYFSPYFPSAIPLGDTMAYQANEESTRQMLERVQQDMGTICTTIDEMMKEGKLPSVKYDYTLREGLPEEEIIAFGKEYRPDLIVMGTRGKDQKDIDLIGSVTGEVIEMNKAPVLAIPENVPFTDLSNVKNIAFATSFSQRDLVAFDRFMEVIKGYDVHIHLFNISTSRDEWNEIRLTGVHEYFKRQYKDANITHTVLDDGDLLLAIEKFVRDKQIDLIALTTYKRNILSRILNPSIAKRMLFHTDTPLLVMHA
;
A
#
# COMPACT_ATOMS: atom_id res chain seq x y z
N MET A 1 4.33 -16.57 36.08
CA MET A 1 3.64 -15.99 34.91
C MET A 1 4.33 -16.59 33.71
N GLU A 2 3.63 -17.35 32.88
CA GLU A 2 4.22 -17.91 31.66
C GLU A 2 4.61 -16.77 30.72
N ASP A 3 5.86 -16.78 30.25
CA ASP A 3 6.35 -15.76 29.32
C ASP A 3 5.56 -15.85 28.01
N LYS A 4 4.67 -14.88 27.81
CA LYS A 4 3.80 -14.81 26.64
C LYS A 4 4.65 -14.58 25.39
N LEU A 5 4.51 -15.45 24.40
CA LEU A 5 5.15 -15.26 23.11
C LEU A 5 4.41 -14.19 22.29
N VAL A 6 5.14 -13.18 21.82
CA VAL A 6 4.64 -12.15 20.90
C VAL A 6 5.18 -12.40 19.50
N THR A 7 4.45 -11.92 18.48
CA THR A 7 4.94 -11.99 17.10
C THR A 7 5.80 -10.76 16.85
N LEU A 8 7.07 -10.99 16.56
CA LEU A 8 8.04 -9.95 16.20
C LEU A 8 7.91 -9.55 14.74
N ALA A 9 7.76 -10.52 13.84
CA ALA A 9 7.62 -10.31 12.40
C ALA A 9 6.95 -11.51 11.72
N ILE A 10 6.45 -11.31 10.50
CA ILE A 10 6.00 -12.37 9.59
C ILE A 10 6.82 -12.24 8.32
N HIS A 11 7.55 -13.29 7.95
CA HIS A 11 8.47 -13.27 6.81
C HIS A 11 8.45 -14.59 6.05
N THR A 12 9.14 -14.65 4.90
CA THR A 12 9.53 -15.93 4.29
C THR A 12 10.34 -16.77 5.28
N PHE A 13 10.32 -18.09 5.11
CA PHE A 13 11.07 -19.00 6.00
C PHE A 13 12.56 -18.66 6.04
N GLU A 14 13.16 -18.29 4.91
CA GLU A 14 14.59 -17.93 4.80
C GLU A 14 14.92 -16.66 5.62
N LYS A 15 14.15 -15.58 5.44
CA LYS A 15 14.33 -14.35 6.21
C LYS A 15 14.06 -14.58 7.69
N ALA A 16 13.09 -15.42 8.03
CA ALA A 16 12.82 -15.80 9.41
C ALA A 16 13.95 -16.62 10.04
N GLN A 17 14.60 -17.53 9.31
CA GLN A 17 15.77 -18.28 9.78
C GLN A 17 16.96 -17.35 10.00
N MET A 18 17.19 -16.40 9.11
CA MET A 18 18.29 -15.46 9.29
C MET A 18 18.03 -14.45 10.43
N LEU A 19 16.81 -13.91 10.54
CA LEU A 19 16.41 -13.09 11.69
C LEU A 19 16.51 -13.88 13.00
N LYS A 20 16.12 -15.16 12.98
CA LYS A 20 16.33 -16.09 14.10
C LYS A 20 17.81 -16.19 14.47
N MET A 21 18.71 -16.43 13.52
CA MET A 21 20.14 -16.53 13.80
C MET A 21 20.71 -15.25 14.43
N ILE A 22 20.29 -14.07 13.96
CA ILE A 22 20.75 -12.79 14.50
C ILE A 22 20.27 -12.61 15.94
N LEU A 23 18.97 -12.79 16.18
CA LEU A 23 18.39 -12.62 17.51
C LEU A 23 18.94 -13.65 18.50
N GLU A 24 19.12 -14.91 18.07
CA GLU A 24 19.73 -15.96 18.90
C GLU A 24 21.20 -15.67 19.19
N SER A 25 21.94 -15.03 18.28
CA SER A 25 23.33 -14.59 18.52
C SER A 25 23.44 -13.50 19.58
N GLU A 26 22.37 -12.73 19.78
CA GLU A 26 22.24 -11.69 20.81
C GLU A 26 21.50 -12.21 22.07
N GLY A 27 21.30 -13.53 22.18
CA GLY A 27 20.72 -14.18 23.35
C GLY A 27 19.19 -14.14 23.44
N ILE A 28 18.49 -13.79 22.36
CA ILE A 28 17.02 -13.78 22.28
C ILE A 28 16.53 -15.09 21.67
N GLU A 29 15.71 -15.82 22.41
CA GLU A 29 15.14 -17.10 21.96
C GLU A 29 14.00 -16.87 20.95
N VAL A 30 14.08 -17.52 19.78
CA VAL A 30 13.15 -17.29 18.67
C VAL A 30 12.43 -18.57 18.25
N TYR A 31 11.10 -18.48 18.17
CA TYR A 31 10.21 -19.54 17.70
C TYR A 31 9.62 -19.19 16.35
N ILE A 32 9.86 -20.03 15.34
CA ILE A 32 9.29 -19.86 14.00
C ILE A 32 8.03 -20.72 13.90
N HIS A 33 6.86 -20.10 13.76
CA HIS A 33 5.58 -20.79 13.63
C HIS A 33 5.02 -20.61 12.22
N ASN A 34 4.73 -21.72 11.53
CA ASN A 34 4.04 -21.70 10.24
C ASN A 34 2.61 -21.16 10.40
N VAL A 35 2.17 -20.32 9.47
CA VAL A 35 0.83 -19.73 9.52
C VAL A 35 -0.27 -20.69 9.03
N ASN A 36 0.07 -21.83 8.40
CA ASN A 36 -0.90 -22.81 7.89
C ASN A 36 -0.52 -24.26 8.28
N GLN A 37 -1.36 -24.94 9.09
CA GLN A 37 -1.31 -26.40 9.25
C GLN A 37 -2.59 -27.13 8.79
N ILE A 38 -3.64 -26.43 8.34
CA ILE A 38 -4.93 -27.11 8.03
C ILE A 38 -5.53 -26.73 6.66
N GLN A 39 -5.12 -25.64 5.98
CA GLN A 39 -5.52 -25.36 4.59
C GLN A 39 -4.51 -24.40 3.92
N PRO A 40 -4.13 -24.61 2.65
CA PRO A 40 -3.26 -23.68 1.92
C PRO A 40 -4.12 -22.53 1.39
N VAL A 41 -4.26 -21.48 2.20
CA VAL A 41 -4.74 -20.17 1.74
C VAL A 41 -3.52 -19.26 1.63
N ILE A 42 -3.47 -18.50 0.55
CA ILE A 42 -2.31 -17.76 0.02
C ILE A 42 -1.82 -16.71 1.02
N SER A 43 -0.90 -17.12 1.90
CA SER A 43 0.10 -16.30 2.62
C SER A 43 0.91 -17.24 3.53
N ALA A 44 1.81 -18.05 2.98
CA ALA A 44 2.67 -18.93 3.80
C ALA A 44 3.87 -18.17 4.36
N GLY A 45 3.62 -17.06 5.06
CA GLY A 45 4.63 -16.45 5.95
C GLY A 45 4.81 -17.30 7.19
N VAL A 46 5.97 -17.19 7.85
CA VAL A 46 6.19 -17.77 9.17
C VAL A 46 6.30 -16.66 10.20
N ARG A 47 5.62 -16.84 11.33
CA ARG A 47 5.69 -15.90 12.45
C ARG A 47 6.99 -16.13 13.19
N VAL A 48 7.82 -15.11 13.25
CA VAL A 48 8.98 -15.04 14.15
C VAL A 48 8.44 -14.57 15.50
N ARG A 49 8.49 -15.44 16.51
CA ARG A 49 7.97 -15.16 17.84
C ARG A 49 9.09 -15.16 18.87
N ILE A 50 9.01 -14.23 19.81
CA ILE A 50 9.95 -14.09 20.94
C ILE A 50 9.16 -13.94 22.23
N LYS A 51 9.82 -14.05 23.38
CA LYS A 51 9.20 -13.70 24.67
C LYS A 51 8.90 -12.20 24.71
N GLU A 52 7.75 -11.83 25.25
CA GLU A 52 7.34 -10.42 25.38
C GLU A 52 8.38 -9.55 26.12
N SER A 53 9.10 -10.15 27.09
CA SER A 53 10.21 -9.53 27.81
C SER A 53 11.37 -9.08 26.92
N ASP A 54 11.58 -9.77 25.78
CA ASP A 54 12.73 -9.57 24.90
C ASP A 54 12.42 -8.58 23.78
N LEU A 55 11.16 -8.14 23.65
CA LEU A 55 10.69 -7.27 22.57
C LEU A 55 11.48 -5.95 22.47
N PRO A 56 11.75 -5.21 23.57
CA PRO A 56 12.53 -3.97 23.48
C PRO A 56 13.97 -4.20 23.01
N HIS A 57 14.55 -5.37 23.33
CA HIS A 57 15.92 -5.72 22.93
C HIS A 57 15.96 -6.14 21.45
N ALA A 58 15.03 -7.00 21.02
CA ALA A 58 14.89 -7.43 19.64
C ALA A 58 14.70 -6.26 18.66
N LEU A 59 13.90 -5.26 19.05
CA LEU A 59 13.68 -4.08 18.21
C LEU A 59 14.95 -3.23 18.03
N ARG A 60 15.80 -3.11 19.06
CA ARG A 60 17.09 -2.42 18.94
C ARG A 60 18.05 -3.15 18.00
N ILE A 61 18.13 -4.47 18.12
CA ILE A 61 18.98 -5.30 17.25
C ILE A 61 18.55 -5.15 15.78
N ILE A 62 17.24 -5.13 15.51
CA ILE A 62 16.70 -4.95 14.16
C ILE A 62 16.95 -3.52 13.62
N GLU A 63 16.98 -2.51 14.49
CA GLU A 63 17.29 -1.12 14.10
C GLU A 63 18.78 -0.92 13.82
N ASP A 64 19.65 -1.53 14.62
CA ASP A 64 21.12 -1.41 14.50
C ASP A 64 21.68 -2.30 13.38
N SER A 65 21.05 -3.45 13.15
CA SER A 65 21.35 -4.31 12.02
C SER A 65 20.63 -3.75 10.79
N LYS A 66 21.36 -3.34 9.75
CA LYS A 66 20.83 -2.91 8.44
C LYS A 66 20.10 -4.03 7.66
N TRP A 67 19.32 -4.86 8.35
CA TRP A 67 18.65 -6.06 7.88
C TRP A 67 17.57 -5.79 6.80
N LEU A 68 16.94 -4.61 6.85
CA LEU A 68 15.95 -4.15 5.87
C LEU A 68 16.58 -3.46 4.65
N GLU A 69 17.89 -3.20 4.68
CA GLU A 69 18.62 -2.66 3.54
C GLU A 69 19.17 -3.83 2.73
N SER A 70 18.55 -4.08 1.58
CA SER A 70 19.20 -4.83 0.49
C SER A 70 20.62 -4.26 0.30
N PRO A 71 21.65 -5.09 0.08
CA PRO A 71 23.01 -4.59 -0.16
C PRO A 71 22.93 -3.49 -1.22
N ALA A 72 23.59 -2.37 -0.94
CA ALA A 72 23.64 -1.19 -1.78
C ALA A 72 24.17 -1.58 -3.17
N GLU A 73 23.27 -2.02 -4.04
CA GLU A 73 23.47 -2.00 -5.47
C GLU A 73 23.57 -0.54 -5.82
N ALA A 74 24.77 -0.13 -6.24
CA ALA A 74 25.08 1.19 -6.74
C ALA A 74 23.87 1.72 -7.51
N GLU A 75 23.27 2.80 -7.01
CA GLU A 75 22.19 3.50 -7.69
C GLU A 75 22.70 3.85 -9.09
N LYS A 76 22.42 2.99 -10.06
CA LYS A 76 22.44 3.41 -11.44
C LYS A 76 21.37 4.47 -11.50
N GLU A 77 21.77 5.70 -11.74
CA GLU A 77 20.88 6.77 -12.18
C GLU A 77 20.19 6.28 -13.46
N ILE A 78 19.09 5.56 -13.30
CA ILE A 78 18.11 5.40 -14.35
C ILE A 78 17.45 6.78 -14.40
N THR A 79 17.98 7.65 -15.25
CA THR A 79 17.34 8.91 -15.63
C THR A 79 16.13 8.57 -16.51
N ASN A 80 15.11 7.95 -15.92
CA ASN A 80 13.85 7.78 -16.62
C ASN A 80 13.08 9.10 -16.55
N THR A 81 12.87 9.72 -17.71
CA THR A 81 12.26 11.04 -17.82
C THR A 81 10.74 10.99 -17.94
N GLY A 82 10.14 9.80 -18.08
CA GLY A 82 8.69 9.61 -18.19
C GLY A 82 8.04 9.21 -16.88
N LYS A 83 6.81 9.67 -16.64
CA LYS A 83 6.01 9.28 -15.47
C LYS A 83 5.64 7.80 -15.52
N ARG A 84 5.65 7.15 -14.37
CA ARG A 84 5.42 5.70 -14.25
C ARG A 84 4.37 5.39 -13.19
N ILE A 85 3.47 4.48 -13.52
CA ILE A 85 2.44 3.99 -12.60
C ILE A 85 2.62 2.49 -12.42
N LEU A 86 2.68 2.03 -11.17
CA LEU A 86 2.72 0.61 -10.83
C LEU A 86 1.34 0.16 -10.37
N VAL A 87 0.86 -0.95 -10.92
CA VAL A 87 -0.44 -1.54 -10.58
C VAL A 87 -0.25 -2.99 -10.12
N PRO A 88 -0.12 -3.23 -8.81
CA PRO A 88 -0.17 -4.57 -8.26
C PRO A 88 -1.56 -5.20 -8.45
N VAL A 89 -1.61 -6.43 -8.97
CA VAL A 89 -2.84 -7.17 -9.22
C VAL A 89 -2.82 -8.56 -8.60
N ASP A 90 -3.99 -9.08 -8.27
CA ASP A 90 -4.21 -10.42 -7.70
C ASP A 90 -5.29 -11.22 -8.46
N PHE A 91 -5.66 -10.74 -9.66
CA PHE A 91 -6.69 -11.32 -10.52
C PHE A 91 -8.11 -11.27 -9.92
N SER A 92 -8.36 -10.36 -8.97
CA SER A 92 -9.69 -10.03 -8.49
C SER A 92 -10.30 -8.85 -9.26
N ASP A 93 -11.62 -8.66 -9.12
CA ASP A 93 -12.33 -7.51 -9.70
C ASP A 93 -11.80 -6.16 -9.15
N TYR A 94 -11.32 -6.14 -7.91
CA TYR A 94 -10.64 -4.98 -7.31
C TYR A 94 -9.40 -4.59 -8.11
N SER A 95 -8.61 -5.57 -8.51
CA SER A 95 -7.38 -5.34 -9.27
C SER A 95 -7.65 -4.84 -10.69
N LEU A 96 -8.72 -5.32 -11.34
CA LEU A 96 -9.15 -4.80 -12.64
C LEU A 96 -9.63 -3.35 -12.52
N LYS A 97 -10.41 -3.02 -11.49
CA LYS A 97 -10.86 -1.65 -11.22
C LYS A 97 -9.67 -0.70 -10.98
N ALA A 98 -8.65 -1.16 -10.27
CA ALA A 98 -7.40 -0.41 -10.08
C ALA A 98 -6.65 -0.19 -11.41
N CYS A 99 -6.60 -1.20 -12.30
CA CYS A 99 -6.05 -1.04 -13.65
C CYS A 99 -6.80 0.02 -14.47
N GLU A 100 -8.14 0.01 -14.46
CA GLU A 100 -8.95 1.02 -15.16
C GLU A 100 -8.60 2.44 -14.69
N ILE A 101 -8.60 2.67 -13.38
CA ILE A 101 -8.26 3.98 -12.78
C ILE A 101 -6.83 4.39 -13.12
N ALA A 102 -5.87 3.46 -13.04
CA ALA A 102 -4.48 3.71 -13.38
C ALA A 102 -4.31 4.11 -14.86
N ILE A 103 -5.04 3.47 -15.78
CA ILE A 103 -4.98 3.75 -17.22
C ILE A 103 -5.58 5.12 -17.54
N HIS A 104 -6.73 5.48 -16.95
CA HIS A 104 -7.30 6.82 -17.09
C HIS A 104 -6.36 7.90 -16.55
N TYR A 105 -5.77 7.65 -15.38
CA TYR A 105 -4.77 8.54 -14.81
C TYR A 105 -3.53 8.66 -15.69
N ALA A 106 -3.02 7.54 -16.23
CA ALA A 106 -1.86 7.49 -17.09
C ALA A 106 -2.03 8.32 -18.37
N ALA A 107 -3.20 8.23 -19.00
CA ALA A 107 -3.50 9.00 -20.20
C ALA A 107 -3.44 10.52 -19.97
N LYS A 108 -3.87 10.96 -18.78
CA LYS A 108 -3.87 12.38 -18.41
C LYS A 108 -2.51 12.87 -17.92
N ALA A 109 -1.75 11.98 -17.27
CA ALA A 109 -0.43 12.27 -16.75
C ALA A 109 0.70 12.09 -17.78
N ASP A 110 0.41 11.59 -18.98
CA ASP A 110 1.41 11.14 -19.98
C ASP A 110 2.39 10.13 -19.37
N ALA A 111 1.83 9.10 -18.73
CA ALA A 111 2.58 8.08 -18.00
C ALA A 111 2.44 6.69 -18.65
N GLU A 112 3.40 5.82 -18.39
CA GLU A 112 3.31 4.40 -18.70
C GLU A 112 2.82 3.61 -17.48
N VAL A 113 2.09 2.51 -17.74
CA VAL A 113 1.55 1.62 -16.71
C VAL A 113 2.34 0.31 -16.69
N MET A 114 2.77 -0.12 -15.51
CA MET A 114 3.34 -1.44 -15.28
C MET A 114 2.40 -2.24 -14.37
N ILE A 115 1.79 -3.28 -14.91
CA ILE A 115 0.98 -4.23 -14.14
C ILE A 115 1.90 -5.26 -13.51
N MET A 116 1.75 -5.55 -12.23
CA MET A 116 2.61 -6.48 -11.52
C MET A 116 1.78 -7.52 -10.79
N HIS A 117 2.12 -8.79 -10.97
CA HIS A 117 1.62 -9.85 -10.10
C HIS A 117 2.78 -10.57 -9.42
N ALA A 118 2.64 -10.76 -8.10
CA ALA A 118 3.56 -11.56 -7.32
C ALA A 118 2.93 -12.93 -7.05
N TYR A 119 3.64 -14.00 -7.41
CA TYR A 119 3.21 -15.37 -7.17
C TYR A 119 4.22 -16.08 -6.26
N PHE A 120 3.73 -17.02 -5.46
CA PHE A 120 4.58 -17.79 -4.55
C PHE A 120 4.81 -19.19 -5.09
N SER A 121 6.06 -19.56 -5.40
CA SER A 121 6.43 -20.96 -5.59
C SER A 121 6.97 -21.53 -4.28
N PRO A 122 6.43 -22.64 -3.74
CA PRO A 122 7.04 -23.31 -2.60
C PRO A 122 8.40 -23.88 -2.99
N TYR A 123 9.49 -23.21 -2.59
CA TYR A 123 10.85 -23.72 -2.75
C TYR A 123 11.08 -24.89 -1.78
N PHE A 124 11.35 -26.08 -2.33
CA PHE A 124 11.81 -27.23 -1.55
C PHE A 124 13.33 -27.33 -1.70
N PRO A 125 14.13 -27.13 -0.63
CA PRO A 125 15.58 -27.23 -0.74
C PRO A 125 15.99 -28.65 -1.16
N SER A 126 16.93 -28.71 -2.11
CA SER A 126 17.55 -29.91 -2.69
C SER A 126 18.29 -30.82 -1.69
N ALA A 127 18.19 -30.55 -0.39
CA ALA A 127 18.81 -31.30 0.70
C ALA A 127 17.89 -32.37 1.31
N ILE A 128 16.70 -32.63 0.75
CA ILE A 128 15.88 -33.78 1.15
C ILE A 128 16.52 -35.05 0.55
N PRO A 129 16.85 -36.08 1.36
CA PRO A 129 17.56 -37.27 0.89
C PRO A 129 16.90 -37.92 -0.33
N LEU A 130 17.74 -38.37 -1.27
CA LEU A 130 17.50 -38.97 -2.60
C LEU A 130 16.57 -40.21 -2.66
N GLY A 131 15.71 -40.45 -1.66
CA GLY A 131 14.79 -41.59 -1.60
C GLY A 131 13.52 -41.44 -2.46
N ASP A 132 13.04 -40.22 -2.70
CA ASP A 132 11.72 -39.96 -3.29
C ASP A 132 11.80 -39.14 -4.60
N THR A 133 12.30 -39.75 -5.68
CA THR A 133 12.37 -39.13 -7.02
C THR A 133 10.98 -38.78 -7.60
N MET A 134 9.91 -39.45 -7.14
CA MET A 134 8.53 -39.14 -7.56
C MET A 134 7.99 -37.83 -6.93
N ALA A 135 8.45 -37.46 -5.74
CA ALA A 135 8.05 -36.21 -5.09
C ALA A 135 8.67 -34.98 -5.78
N TYR A 136 9.90 -35.11 -6.29
CA TYR A 136 10.57 -34.05 -7.05
C TYR A 136 9.90 -33.78 -8.41
N GLN A 137 9.54 -34.83 -9.16
CA GLN A 137 8.87 -34.66 -10.47
C GLN A 137 7.45 -34.09 -10.34
N ALA A 138 6.69 -34.53 -9.33
CA ALA A 138 5.36 -33.99 -9.05
C ALA A 138 5.41 -32.50 -8.64
N ASN A 139 6.48 -32.06 -7.98
CA ASN A 139 6.66 -30.68 -7.56
C ASN A 139 7.07 -29.74 -8.71
N GLU A 140 7.95 -30.15 -9.61
CA GLU A 140 8.28 -29.35 -10.81
C GLU A 140 7.08 -29.15 -11.73
N GLU A 141 6.26 -30.20 -11.90
CA GLU A 141 5.04 -30.12 -12.69
C GLU A 141 3.99 -29.20 -12.04
N SER A 142 3.84 -29.28 -10.71
CA SER A 142 2.96 -28.39 -9.93
C SER A 142 3.37 -26.91 -10.04
N THR A 143 4.66 -26.60 -9.91
CA THR A 143 5.19 -25.24 -10.08
C THR A 143 4.99 -24.73 -11.52
N ARG A 144 5.22 -25.58 -12.52
CA ARG A 144 4.98 -25.22 -13.93
C ARG A 144 3.51 -24.93 -14.19
N GLN A 145 2.61 -25.77 -13.71
CA GLN A 145 1.16 -25.57 -13.83
C GLN A 145 0.71 -24.28 -13.13
N MET A 146 1.30 -23.93 -11.99
CA MET A 146 1.01 -22.65 -11.32
C MET A 146 1.44 -21.46 -12.18
N LEU A 147 2.66 -21.48 -12.72
CA LEU A 147 3.15 -20.42 -13.61
C LEU A 147 2.30 -20.27 -14.86
N GLU A 148 1.91 -21.38 -15.49
CA GLU A 148 1.00 -21.38 -16.64
C GLU A 148 -0.35 -20.72 -16.31
N ARG A 149 -0.92 -21.02 -15.14
CA ARG A 149 -2.15 -20.38 -14.67
C ARG A 149 -1.98 -18.89 -14.44
N VAL A 150 -0.91 -18.47 -13.77
CA VAL A 150 -0.61 -17.06 -13.53
C VAL A 150 -0.43 -16.30 -14.85
N GLN A 151 0.24 -16.90 -15.84
CA GLN A 151 0.38 -16.33 -17.18
C GLN A 151 -0.96 -16.23 -17.91
N GLN A 152 -1.81 -17.24 -17.78
CA GLN A 152 -3.15 -17.24 -18.36
C GLN A 152 -4.05 -16.16 -17.73
N ASP A 153 -4.05 -16.05 -16.40
CA ASP A 153 -4.83 -15.05 -15.67
C ASP A 153 -4.35 -13.63 -16.02
N MET A 154 -3.04 -13.42 -16.10
CA MET A 154 -2.46 -12.15 -16.57
C MET A 154 -2.85 -11.85 -18.03
N GLY A 155 -2.77 -12.85 -18.91
CA GLY A 155 -3.22 -12.72 -20.30
C GLY A 155 -4.70 -12.35 -20.41
N THR A 156 -5.53 -12.83 -19.49
CA THR A 156 -6.96 -12.48 -19.42
C THR A 156 -7.16 -11.01 -19.04
N ILE A 157 -6.43 -10.50 -18.04
CA ILE A 157 -6.45 -9.07 -17.69
C ILE A 157 -6.00 -8.22 -18.90
N CYS A 158 -4.88 -8.57 -19.54
CA CYS A 158 -4.35 -7.81 -20.67
C CYS A 158 -5.34 -7.80 -21.84
N THR A 159 -5.94 -8.96 -22.16
CA THR A 159 -6.96 -9.06 -23.22
C THR A 159 -8.17 -8.17 -22.91
N THR A 160 -8.64 -8.19 -21.65
CA THR A 160 -9.76 -7.35 -21.21
C THR A 160 -9.44 -5.86 -21.37
N ILE A 161 -8.25 -5.44 -20.94
CA ILE A 161 -7.78 -4.05 -21.07
C ILE A 161 -7.69 -3.65 -22.55
N ASP A 162 -7.10 -4.49 -23.40
CA ASP A 162 -6.96 -4.25 -24.84
C ASP A 162 -8.30 -4.12 -25.54
N GLU A 163 -9.28 -4.96 -25.19
CA GLU A 163 -10.65 -4.89 -25.70
C GLU A 163 -11.32 -3.58 -25.26
N MET A 164 -11.21 -3.21 -23.99
CA MET A 164 -11.74 -1.93 -23.49
C MET A 164 -11.10 -0.73 -24.18
N MET A 165 -9.80 -0.76 -24.49
CA MET A 165 -9.13 0.28 -25.27
C MET A 165 -9.65 0.33 -26.71
N LYS A 166 -9.82 -0.82 -27.38
CA LYS A 166 -10.35 -0.91 -28.75
C LYS A 166 -11.78 -0.40 -28.86
N GLU A 167 -12.60 -0.68 -27.86
CA GLU A 167 -13.99 -0.22 -27.77
C GLU A 167 -14.11 1.26 -27.37
N GLY A 168 -13.00 1.92 -27.04
CA GLY A 168 -12.98 3.31 -26.58
C GLY A 168 -13.51 3.50 -25.16
N LYS A 169 -13.62 2.43 -24.36
CA LYS A 169 -13.97 2.48 -22.93
C LYS A 169 -12.79 2.91 -22.07
N LEU A 170 -11.57 2.56 -22.48
CA LEU A 170 -10.32 3.02 -21.87
C LEU A 170 -9.53 3.86 -22.89
N PRO A 171 -8.79 4.89 -22.44
CA PRO A 171 -7.85 5.60 -23.30
C PRO A 171 -6.69 4.67 -23.70
N SER A 172 -6.11 4.93 -24.89
CA SER A 172 -4.92 4.22 -25.33
C SER A 172 -3.69 4.75 -24.59
N VAL A 173 -3.05 3.88 -23.80
CA VAL A 173 -1.81 4.18 -23.08
C VAL A 173 -0.82 3.03 -23.26
N LYS A 174 0.47 3.33 -23.12
CA LYS A 174 1.48 2.28 -23.06
C LYS A 174 1.38 1.58 -21.71
N TYR A 175 1.13 0.28 -21.74
CA TYR A 175 1.23 -0.57 -20.56
C TYR A 175 2.04 -1.83 -20.86
N ASP A 176 2.62 -2.41 -19.82
CA ASP A 176 3.31 -3.69 -19.83
C ASP A 176 3.00 -4.44 -18.53
N TYR A 177 3.41 -5.71 -18.42
CA TYR A 177 3.26 -6.48 -17.20
C TYR A 177 4.54 -7.22 -16.76
N THR A 178 4.64 -7.48 -15.47
CA THR A 178 5.70 -8.31 -14.89
C THR A 178 5.14 -9.32 -13.90
N LEU A 179 5.75 -10.51 -13.88
CA LEU A 179 5.46 -11.57 -12.92
C LEU A 179 6.67 -11.74 -12.03
N ARG A 180 6.48 -11.66 -10.72
CA ARG A 180 7.56 -11.74 -9.72
C ARG A 180 7.32 -12.91 -8.79
N GLU A 181 8.36 -13.69 -8.52
CA GLU A 181 8.29 -14.78 -7.56
C GLU A 181 8.60 -14.25 -6.16
N GLY A 182 7.68 -14.45 -5.21
CA GLY A 182 7.87 -14.03 -3.83
C GLY A 182 6.56 -13.70 -3.10
N LEU A 183 6.69 -13.08 -1.92
CA LEU A 183 5.54 -12.56 -1.19
C LEU A 183 5.07 -11.25 -1.82
N PRO A 184 3.75 -11.03 -2.02
CA PRO A 184 3.25 -9.84 -2.70
C PRO A 184 3.74 -8.51 -2.12
N GLU A 185 3.61 -8.30 -0.83
CA GLU A 185 4.06 -7.07 -0.18
C GLU A 185 5.56 -6.82 -0.36
N GLU A 186 6.39 -7.86 -0.20
CA GLU A 186 7.84 -7.76 -0.33
C GLU A 186 8.25 -7.46 -1.78
N GLU A 187 7.66 -8.17 -2.75
CA GLU A 187 7.95 -7.97 -4.16
C GLU A 187 7.43 -6.63 -4.67
N ILE A 188 6.25 -6.17 -4.25
CA ILE A 188 5.74 -4.83 -4.61
C ILE A 188 6.68 -3.74 -4.09
N ILE A 189 7.16 -3.85 -2.85
CA ILE A 189 8.10 -2.88 -2.27
C ILE A 189 9.46 -2.97 -2.98
N ALA A 190 9.96 -4.17 -3.25
CA ALA A 190 11.25 -4.38 -3.92
C ALA A 190 11.21 -3.83 -5.35
N PHE A 191 10.20 -4.22 -6.13
CA PHE A 191 10.01 -3.74 -7.49
C PHE A 191 9.67 -2.25 -7.52
N GLY A 192 8.96 -1.71 -6.52
CA GLY A 192 8.76 -0.26 -6.39
C GLY A 192 10.07 0.52 -6.25
N LYS A 193 11.09 -0.05 -5.59
CA LYS A 193 12.44 0.56 -5.52
C LYS A 193 13.19 0.48 -6.86
N GLU A 194 13.01 -0.62 -7.60
CA GLU A 194 13.62 -0.86 -8.91
C GLU A 194 12.98 0.03 -10.00
N TYR A 195 11.65 -0.01 -10.10
CA TYR A 195 10.84 0.65 -11.11
C TYR A 195 10.67 2.15 -10.86
N ARG A 196 10.74 2.59 -9.59
CA ARG A 196 10.55 3.96 -9.11
C ARG A 196 9.26 4.61 -9.65
N PRO A 197 8.07 4.06 -9.34
CA PRO A 197 6.82 4.65 -9.80
C PRO A 197 6.55 6.01 -9.15
N ASP A 198 5.91 6.91 -9.90
CA ASP A 198 5.38 8.18 -9.38
C ASP A 198 4.08 7.97 -8.60
N LEU A 199 3.37 6.88 -8.89
CA LEU A 199 2.13 6.47 -8.23
C LEU A 199 2.00 4.94 -8.25
N ILE A 200 1.62 4.35 -7.12
CA ILE A 200 1.12 2.98 -7.06
C ILE A 200 -0.40 3.05 -6.98
N VAL A 201 -1.11 2.31 -7.83
CA VAL A 201 -2.57 2.17 -7.77
C VAL A 201 -2.89 0.72 -7.48
N MET A 202 -3.59 0.43 -6.38
CA MET A 202 -3.90 -0.95 -5.99
C MET A 202 -5.25 -1.07 -5.29
N GLY A 203 -5.83 -2.26 -5.31
CA GLY A 203 -7.04 -2.54 -4.53
C GLY A 203 -6.79 -2.40 -3.02
N THR A 204 -7.81 -2.02 -2.26
CA THR A 204 -7.77 -2.10 -0.79
C THR A 204 -7.89 -3.54 -0.31
N ARG A 205 -8.32 -4.47 -1.18
CA ARG A 205 -8.58 -5.88 -0.88
C ARG A 205 -8.14 -6.77 -2.02
N GLY A 206 -8.04 -8.05 -1.70
CA GLY A 206 -7.82 -9.10 -2.68
C GLY A 206 -8.93 -10.14 -2.72
N LYS A 207 -8.79 -11.08 -3.65
CA LYS A 207 -9.74 -12.12 -4.04
C LYS A 207 -10.37 -12.92 -2.90
N ASP A 208 -9.64 -13.11 -1.80
CA ASP A 208 -10.02 -14.00 -0.69
C ASP A 208 -10.58 -13.28 0.55
N GLN A 209 -10.71 -11.95 0.54
CA GLN A 209 -11.12 -11.17 1.73
C GLN A 209 -12.59 -10.79 1.72
N LYS A 210 -13.37 -11.33 2.67
CA LYS A 210 -14.83 -11.11 2.80
C LYS A 210 -15.24 -10.23 3.99
N ASP A 211 -14.32 -9.86 4.89
CA ASP A 211 -14.65 -8.96 6.00
C ASP A 211 -14.81 -7.54 5.47
N ILE A 212 -16.03 -6.99 5.61
CA ILE A 212 -16.48 -5.71 5.04
C ILE A 212 -15.76 -4.49 5.64
N ASP A 213 -14.99 -4.67 6.72
CA ASP A 213 -14.47 -3.57 7.52
C ASP A 213 -12.93 -3.50 7.53
N LEU A 214 -12.19 -4.19 6.63
CA LEU A 214 -10.71 -4.22 6.66
C LEU A 214 -10.02 -3.97 5.27
N ILE A 215 -9.00 -3.10 5.20
CA ILE A 215 -7.93 -3.04 4.19
C ILE A 215 -7.08 -4.32 4.35
N GLY A 216 -6.76 -4.93 3.22
CA GLY A 216 -5.95 -6.14 3.15
C GLY A 216 -4.52 -5.94 3.63
N SER A 217 -3.94 -7.01 4.19
CA SER A 217 -2.58 -7.01 4.73
C SER A 217 -1.55 -6.51 3.73
N VAL A 218 -1.64 -6.93 2.46
CA VAL A 218 -0.71 -6.51 1.40
C VAL A 218 -0.73 -4.99 1.21
N THR A 219 -1.92 -4.40 1.02
CA THR A 219 -2.08 -2.95 0.83
C THR A 219 -1.61 -2.16 2.04
N GLY A 220 -1.92 -2.64 3.25
CA GLY A 220 -1.44 -2.03 4.49
C GLY A 220 0.09 -1.99 4.59
N GLU A 221 0.76 -3.11 4.32
CA GLU A 221 2.23 -3.21 4.35
C GLU A 221 2.89 -2.33 3.28
N VAL A 222 2.35 -2.32 2.05
CA VAL A 222 2.83 -1.45 0.96
C VAL A 222 2.69 0.01 1.35
N ILE A 223 1.54 0.41 1.92
CA ILE A 223 1.33 1.78 2.43
C ILE A 223 2.35 2.13 3.53
N GLU A 224 2.70 1.20 4.41
CA GLU A 224 3.61 1.48 5.52
C GLU A 224 5.08 1.57 5.10
N MET A 225 5.51 0.72 4.16
CA MET A 225 6.93 0.51 3.86
C MET A 225 7.42 1.17 2.56
N ASN A 226 6.52 1.50 1.63
CA ASN A 226 6.88 2.11 0.35
C ASN A 226 7.27 3.61 0.46
N LYS A 227 7.84 4.18 -0.61
CA LYS A 227 8.19 5.62 -0.71
C LYS A 227 7.36 6.40 -1.76
N ALA A 228 6.74 5.70 -2.71
CA ALA A 228 5.89 6.31 -3.72
C ALA A 228 4.46 6.47 -3.17
N PRO A 229 3.73 7.51 -3.58
CA PRO A 229 2.32 7.67 -3.27
C PRO A 229 1.52 6.41 -3.63
N VAL A 230 0.56 6.04 -2.79
CA VAL A 230 -0.29 4.86 -2.99
C VAL A 230 -1.74 5.30 -3.06
N LEU A 231 -2.40 5.08 -4.19
CA LEU A 231 -3.83 5.22 -4.36
C LEU A 231 -4.50 3.85 -4.14
N ALA A 232 -5.15 3.68 -2.99
CA ALA A 232 -5.84 2.47 -2.61
C ALA A 232 -7.33 2.56 -2.98
N ILE A 233 -7.80 1.60 -3.78
CA ILE A 233 -9.12 1.58 -4.42
C ILE A 233 -10.05 0.57 -3.73
N PRO A 234 -11.17 0.99 -3.12
CA PRO A 234 -12.20 0.10 -2.58
C PRO A 234 -13.07 -0.53 -3.68
N GLU A 235 -13.78 -1.60 -3.34
CA GLU A 235 -14.64 -2.36 -4.28
C GLU A 235 -15.68 -1.46 -4.96
N ASN A 236 -16.43 -0.73 -4.15
CA ASN A 236 -17.62 -0.01 -4.59
C ASN A 236 -17.29 1.44 -4.96
N VAL A 237 -16.03 1.72 -5.34
CA VAL A 237 -15.69 3.04 -5.86
C VAL A 237 -16.63 3.36 -7.04
N PRO A 238 -17.37 4.48 -7.02
CA PRO A 238 -18.42 4.74 -8.01
C PRO A 238 -17.87 5.27 -9.34
N PHE A 239 -16.55 5.23 -9.54
CA PHE A 239 -15.89 5.78 -10.72
C PHE A 239 -14.66 4.96 -11.12
N THR A 240 -14.29 5.10 -12.40
CA THR A 240 -13.06 4.54 -13.00
C THR A 240 -12.14 5.63 -13.54
N ASP A 241 -12.54 6.90 -13.46
CA ASP A 241 -11.76 8.06 -13.90
C ASP A 241 -11.74 9.12 -12.79
N LEU A 242 -10.53 9.56 -12.41
CA LEU A 242 -10.36 10.62 -11.41
C LEU A 242 -10.92 11.98 -11.86
N SER A 243 -11.28 12.15 -13.13
CA SER A 243 -11.99 13.34 -13.64
C SER A 243 -13.41 13.47 -13.07
N ASN A 244 -13.95 12.37 -12.56
CA ASN A 244 -15.24 12.31 -11.88
C ASN A 244 -15.14 12.70 -10.40
N VAL A 245 -13.94 12.71 -9.81
CA VAL A 245 -13.69 13.20 -8.45
C VAL A 245 -13.90 14.72 -8.43
N LYS A 246 -14.70 15.22 -7.48
CA LYS A 246 -14.99 16.65 -7.31
C LYS A 246 -14.51 17.17 -5.97
N ASN A 247 -14.58 16.38 -4.92
CA ASN A 247 -14.13 16.80 -3.59
C ASN A 247 -13.05 15.85 -3.07
N ILE A 248 -11.89 16.40 -2.76
CA ILE A 248 -10.78 15.69 -2.14
C ILE A 248 -10.58 16.22 -0.73
N ALA A 249 -10.61 15.36 0.28
CA ALA A 249 -10.23 15.73 1.62
C ALA A 249 -8.73 15.47 1.83
N PHE A 250 -7.96 16.47 2.25
CA PHE A 250 -6.53 16.28 2.59
C PHE A 250 -6.33 16.44 4.09
N ALA A 251 -5.92 15.36 4.75
CA ALA A 251 -5.60 15.35 6.17
C ALA A 251 -4.23 16.00 6.41
N THR A 252 -4.18 17.05 7.22
CA THR A 252 -2.94 17.79 7.48
C THR A 252 -2.86 18.36 8.88
N SER A 253 -1.66 18.30 9.46
CA SER A 253 -1.27 19.01 10.68
C SER A 253 -0.52 20.30 10.37
N PHE A 254 -0.29 20.60 9.08
CA PHE A 254 0.49 21.72 8.55
C PHE A 254 1.93 21.73 9.04
N SER A 255 2.46 20.54 9.31
CA SER A 255 3.89 20.36 9.51
C SER A 255 4.65 20.63 8.21
N GLN A 256 5.96 20.94 8.30
CA GLN A 256 6.79 21.12 7.09
C GLN A 256 6.73 19.90 6.15
N ARG A 257 6.58 18.69 6.70
CA ARG A 257 6.45 17.46 5.91
C ARG A 257 5.10 17.37 5.21
N ASP A 258 4.02 17.84 5.85
CA ASP A 258 2.71 17.93 5.20
C ASP A 258 2.73 18.88 4.02
N LEU A 259 3.48 19.99 4.13
CA LEU A 259 3.65 20.90 3.00
C LEU A 259 4.37 20.21 1.84
N VAL A 260 5.44 19.45 2.10
CA VAL A 260 6.13 18.67 1.07
C VAL A 260 5.23 17.59 0.47
N ALA A 261 4.46 16.88 1.31
CA ALA A 261 3.50 15.89 0.85
C ALA A 261 2.38 16.53 0.02
N PHE A 262 1.92 17.72 0.42
CA PHE A 262 0.91 18.47 -0.29
C PHE A 262 1.40 18.92 -1.66
N ASP A 263 2.65 19.36 -1.77
CA ASP A 263 3.26 19.71 -3.06
C ASP A 263 3.27 18.51 -4.01
N ARG A 264 3.65 17.32 -3.52
CA ARG A 264 3.56 16.07 -4.29
C ARG A 264 2.12 15.70 -4.64
N PHE A 265 1.19 15.90 -3.72
CA PHE A 265 -0.23 15.66 -3.93
C PHE A 265 -0.78 16.55 -5.04
N MET A 266 -0.43 17.83 -5.05
CA MET A 266 -0.82 18.79 -6.10
C MET A 266 -0.30 18.38 -7.48
N GLU A 267 0.89 17.75 -7.55
CA GLU A 267 1.40 17.18 -8.81
C GLU A 267 0.63 15.92 -9.26
N VAL A 268 0.13 15.11 -8.32
CA VAL A 268 -0.75 13.95 -8.62
C VAL A 268 -2.10 14.44 -9.15
N ILE A 269 -2.74 15.40 -8.51
CA ILE A 269 -4.07 15.89 -8.91
C ILE A 269 -4.02 17.01 -9.97
N LYS A 270 -2.85 17.26 -10.56
CA LYS A 270 -2.67 18.31 -11.56
C LYS A 270 -3.55 18.08 -12.79
N GLY A 271 -4.25 19.14 -13.21
CA GLY A 271 -5.16 19.08 -14.35
C GLY A 271 -6.53 18.48 -14.03
N TYR A 272 -6.80 18.07 -12.79
CA TYR A 272 -8.14 17.73 -12.32
C TYR A 272 -8.81 18.96 -11.72
N ASP A 273 -10.07 19.17 -12.09
CA ASP A 273 -10.90 20.24 -11.53
C ASP A 273 -11.56 19.72 -10.24
N VAL A 274 -10.86 19.93 -9.13
CA VAL A 274 -11.22 19.40 -7.81
C VAL A 274 -11.25 20.51 -6.77
N HIS A 275 -12.14 20.37 -5.80
CA HIS A 275 -12.17 21.14 -4.58
C HIS A 275 -11.45 20.38 -3.47
N ILE A 276 -10.41 20.99 -2.91
CA ILE A 276 -9.57 20.40 -1.88
C ILE A 276 -10.03 20.94 -0.51
N HIS A 277 -10.49 20.03 0.35
CA HIS A 277 -10.88 20.30 1.73
C HIS A 277 -9.72 19.91 2.65
N LEU A 278 -8.95 20.90 3.10
CA LEU A 278 -7.94 20.69 4.13
C LEU A 278 -8.64 20.48 5.47
N PHE A 279 -8.32 19.40 6.17
CA PHE A 279 -8.86 19.18 7.52
C PHE A 279 -7.76 18.67 8.45
N ASN A 280 -7.88 19.01 9.73
CA ASN A 280 -7.00 18.47 10.77
C ASN A 280 -7.73 17.40 11.58
N ILE A 281 -6.97 16.41 12.04
CA ILE A 281 -7.40 15.29 12.88
C ILE A 281 -7.23 15.63 14.38
N SER A 282 -6.62 16.77 14.73
CA SER A 282 -6.47 17.19 16.13
C SER A 282 -7.80 17.49 16.82
N THR A 283 -7.92 17.02 18.06
CA THR A 283 -9.10 17.12 18.93
C THR A 283 -9.17 18.43 19.73
N SER A 284 -8.24 19.38 19.54
CA SER A 284 -8.25 20.66 20.27
C SER A 284 -8.50 21.85 19.35
N ARG A 285 -9.60 22.59 19.61
CA ARG A 285 -9.93 23.85 18.91
C ARG A 285 -8.84 24.91 19.03
N ASP A 286 -8.05 24.88 20.10
CA ASP A 286 -7.00 25.88 20.38
C ASP A 286 -5.84 25.82 19.39
N GLU A 287 -5.59 24.67 18.73
CA GLU A 287 -4.55 24.55 17.72
C GLU A 287 -4.87 25.32 16.42
N TRP A 288 -6.16 25.59 16.15
CA TRP A 288 -6.68 26.17 14.91
C TRP A 288 -7.46 27.47 15.11
N ASN A 289 -6.89 28.41 15.86
CA ASN A 289 -7.45 29.75 15.95
C ASN A 289 -7.49 30.47 14.58
N GLU A 290 -8.36 31.47 14.46
CA GLU A 290 -8.64 32.23 13.24
C GLU A 290 -7.37 32.82 12.58
N ILE A 291 -6.38 33.20 13.40
CA ILE A 291 -5.11 33.77 12.95
C ILE A 291 -4.27 32.72 12.20
N ARG A 292 -4.14 31.50 12.76
CA ARG A 292 -3.41 30.40 12.11
C ARG A 292 -4.09 29.96 10.81
N LEU A 293 -5.41 29.85 10.83
CA LEU A 293 -6.22 29.55 9.64
C LEU A 293 -5.98 30.57 8.53
N THR A 294 -5.96 31.85 8.88
CA THR A 294 -5.72 32.94 7.93
C THR A 294 -4.33 32.85 7.32
N GLY A 295 -3.29 32.63 8.14
CA GLY A 295 -1.91 32.52 7.65
C GLY A 295 -1.69 31.32 6.72
N VAL A 296 -2.28 30.19 7.07
CA VAL A 296 -2.30 28.98 6.23
C VAL A 296 -3.04 29.24 4.92
N HIS A 297 -4.24 29.81 4.98
CA HIS A 297 -5.02 30.13 3.78
C HIS A 297 -4.24 31.07 2.84
N GLU A 298 -3.58 32.10 3.39
CA GLU A 298 -2.72 32.98 2.59
C GLU A 298 -1.53 32.25 1.95
N TYR A 299 -0.89 31.31 2.67
CA TYR A 299 0.19 30.49 2.11
C TYR A 299 -0.29 29.68 0.90
N PHE A 300 -1.38 28.92 1.04
CA PHE A 300 -1.89 28.09 -0.05
C PHE A 300 -2.39 28.93 -1.22
N LYS A 301 -3.07 30.06 -0.97
CA LYS A 301 -3.54 30.96 -2.02
C LYS A 301 -2.39 31.60 -2.80
N ARG A 302 -1.26 31.88 -2.15
CA ARG A 302 -0.06 32.44 -2.82
C ARG A 302 0.65 31.39 -3.67
N GLN A 303 0.80 30.18 -3.14
CA GLN A 303 1.51 29.08 -3.80
C GLN A 303 0.68 28.43 -4.91
N TYR A 304 -0.63 28.32 -4.70
CA TYR A 304 -1.59 27.60 -5.55
C TYR A 304 -2.75 28.50 -5.96
N LYS A 305 -2.46 29.52 -6.76
CA LYS A 305 -3.42 30.59 -7.11
C LYS A 305 -4.70 30.09 -7.78
N ASP A 306 -4.58 29.03 -8.58
CA ASP A 306 -5.67 28.46 -9.37
C ASP A 306 -6.35 27.27 -8.68
N ALA A 307 -5.87 26.86 -7.49
CA ALA A 307 -6.43 25.73 -6.76
C ALA A 307 -7.61 26.17 -5.90
N ASN A 308 -8.70 25.40 -5.98
CA ASN A 308 -9.86 25.57 -5.11
C ASN A 308 -9.60 24.85 -3.78
N ILE A 309 -9.17 25.59 -2.76
CA ILE A 309 -8.78 25.05 -1.45
C ILE A 309 -9.61 25.72 -0.35
N THR A 310 -10.26 24.91 0.49
CA THR A 310 -10.94 25.36 1.71
C THR A 310 -10.42 24.62 2.94
N HIS A 311 -10.60 25.23 4.10
CA HIS A 311 -10.29 24.60 5.38
C HIS A 311 -11.58 24.16 6.08
N THR A 312 -11.63 22.91 6.54
CA THR A 312 -12.74 22.37 7.32
C THR A 312 -12.27 21.97 8.71
N VAL A 313 -12.94 22.51 9.73
CA VAL A 313 -12.78 22.09 11.12
C VAL A 313 -13.79 20.98 11.39
N LEU A 314 -13.32 19.83 11.89
CA LEU A 314 -14.19 18.73 12.28
C LEU A 314 -14.89 19.04 13.62
N ASP A 315 -16.09 18.49 13.79
CA ASP A 315 -16.84 18.61 15.06
C ASP A 315 -16.09 17.92 16.21
N ASP A 316 -16.18 18.48 17.43
CA ASP A 316 -15.62 17.83 18.61
C ASP A 316 -16.40 16.55 18.96
N GLY A 317 -15.70 15.52 19.42
CA GLY A 317 -16.32 14.27 19.88
C GLY A 317 -15.62 13.04 19.32
N ASP A 318 -16.41 12.03 18.92
CA ASP A 318 -15.89 10.84 18.25
C ASP A 318 -15.38 11.20 16.85
N LEU A 319 -14.06 11.11 16.68
CA LEU A 319 -13.37 11.42 15.44
C LEU A 319 -13.90 10.62 14.25
N LEU A 320 -14.25 9.35 14.44
CA LEU A 320 -14.77 8.51 13.35
C LEU A 320 -16.11 9.06 12.87
N LEU A 321 -17.02 9.37 13.79
CA LEU A 321 -18.32 9.96 13.45
C LEU A 321 -18.16 11.34 12.81
N ALA A 322 -17.18 12.13 13.27
CA ALA A 322 -16.88 13.44 12.69
C ALA A 322 -16.38 13.31 11.23
N ILE A 323 -15.49 12.35 10.95
CA ILE A 323 -15.03 12.09 9.58
C ILE A 323 -16.14 11.53 8.71
N GLU A 324 -16.92 10.56 9.17
CA GLU A 324 -18.06 10.01 8.41
C GLU A 324 -19.08 11.11 8.05
N LYS A 325 -19.39 11.96 9.02
CA LYS A 325 -20.25 13.13 8.80
C LYS A 325 -19.63 14.08 7.80
N PHE A 326 -18.34 14.39 7.91
CA PHE A 326 -17.64 15.26 6.99
C PHE A 326 -17.61 14.70 5.56
N VAL A 327 -17.28 13.42 5.38
CA VAL A 327 -17.28 12.71 4.09
C VAL A 327 -18.66 12.78 3.44
N ARG A 328 -19.72 12.52 4.21
CA ARG A 328 -21.11 12.60 3.74
C ARG A 328 -21.54 14.04 3.45
N ASP A 329 -21.34 14.98 4.36
CA ASP A 329 -21.86 16.35 4.24
C ASP A 329 -21.13 17.15 3.17
N LYS A 330 -19.83 16.88 2.97
CA LYS A 330 -19.02 17.51 1.91
C LYS A 330 -18.94 16.70 0.62
N GLN A 331 -19.55 15.51 0.59
CA GLN A 331 -19.54 14.60 -0.56
C GLN A 331 -18.10 14.33 -1.01
N ILE A 332 -17.25 13.89 -0.08
CA ILE A 332 -15.83 13.61 -0.34
C ILE A 332 -15.72 12.33 -1.19
N ASP A 333 -15.08 12.47 -2.35
CA ASP A 333 -14.89 11.38 -3.32
C ASP A 333 -13.54 10.67 -3.11
N LEU A 334 -12.56 11.34 -2.51
CA LEU A 334 -11.23 10.79 -2.24
C LEU A 334 -10.63 11.43 -0.98
N ILE A 335 -9.97 10.63 -0.14
CA ILE A 335 -9.26 11.12 1.05
C ILE A 335 -7.75 10.96 0.83
N ALA A 336 -7.02 12.06 0.92
CA ALA A 336 -5.57 12.10 0.88
C ALA A 336 -4.98 12.29 2.29
N LEU A 337 -3.93 11.55 2.62
CA LEU A 337 -3.27 11.61 3.93
C LEU A 337 -1.79 11.30 3.84
N THR A 338 -1.01 11.76 4.81
CA THR A 338 0.42 11.48 4.89
C THR A 338 0.72 10.28 5.80
N THR A 339 1.64 9.38 5.44
CA THR A 339 2.15 8.35 6.35
C THR A 339 3.41 8.83 7.05
N TYR A 340 3.31 9.23 8.32
CA TYR A 340 4.52 9.37 9.14
C TYR A 340 4.88 7.98 9.69
N LYS A 341 6.07 7.48 9.33
CA LYS A 341 6.67 6.31 9.98
C LYS A 341 6.46 6.39 11.48
N ARG A 342 5.84 5.34 12.02
CA ARG A 342 5.53 5.09 13.43
C ARG A 342 4.51 5.99 14.14
N ASN A 343 4.06 7.14 13.61
CA ASN A 343 3.30 8.10 14.44
C ASN A 343 1.92 8.60 13.93
N ILE A 344 1.61 8.68 12.63
CA ILE A 344 0.22 9.08 12.23
C ILE A 344 -0.70 7.91 12.38
N LEU A 345 -0.35 6.78 11.75
CA LEU A 345 -1.06 5.54 11.99
C LEU A 345 -1.07 5.34 13.50
N SER A 346 0.03 5.40 14.25
CA SER A 346 -0.01 5.10 15.69
C SER A 346 -0.84 6.05 16.58
N ARG A 347 -0.95 7.34 16.22
CA ARG A 347 -1.78 8.32 16.96
C ARG A 347 -3.25 8.32 16.54
N ILE A 348 -3.55 7.87 15.33
CA ILE A 348 -4.91 7.48 14.92
C ILE A 348 -5.18 6.03 15.40
N LEU A 349 -4.13 5.25 15.70
CA LEU A 349 -4.15 3.87 16.21
C LEU A 349 -4.33 3.91 17.73
N ASN A 350 -5.54 4.23 18.14
CA ASN A 350 -6.19 3.12 18.80
C ASN A 350 -6.32 2.03 17.71
N PRO A 351 -5.73 0.82 17.84
CA PRO A 351 -5.78 -0.21 16.79
C PRO A 351 -7.20 -0.61 16.37
N SER A 352 -8.23 -0.05 16.99
CA SER A 352 -9.63 -0.13 16.60
C SER A 352 -10.15 1.11 15.85
N ILE A 353 -9.58 2.31 15.95
CA ILE A 353 -10.14 3.56 15.39
C ILE A 353 -9.49 3.95 14.06
N ALA A 354 -8.15 4.06 13.96
CA ALA A 354 -7.47 4.09 12.65
C ALA A 354 -7.88 2.89 11.81
N LYS A 355 -8.07 1.76 12.49
CA LYS A 355 -8.49 0.49 11.94
C LYS A 355 -9.99 0.39 11.60
N ARG A 356 -10.78 1.43 11.88
CA ARG A 356 -12.19 1.59 11.48
C ARG A 356 -12.42 2.80 10.58
N MET A 357 -11.58 3.84 10.68
CA MET A 357 -11.63 5.06 9.86
C MET A 357 -11.11 4.84 8.43
N LEU A 358 -10.01 4.10 8.24
CA LEU A 358 -9.50 3.73 6.90
C LEU A 358 -10.34 2.60 6.25
N PHE A 359 -11.45 2.22 6.88
CA PHE A 359 -11.95 0.85 6.83
C PHE A 359 -13.48 0.74 6.66
N HIS A 360 -14.19 1.86 6.69
CA HIS A 360 -15.65 1.95 6.52
C HIS A 360 -16.11 2.85 5.37
N THR A 361 -15.28 3.05 4.35
CA THR A 361 -15.65 3.95 3.26
C THR A 361 -15.43 3.32 1.89
N ASP A 362 -16.45 3.44 1.04
CA ASP A 362 -16.36 3.26 -0.43
C ASP A 362 -15.54 4.41 -1.07
N THR A 363 -14.73 5.12 -0.27
CA THR A 363 -13.96 6.31 -0.65
C THR A 363 -12.49 5.91 -0.80
N PRO A 364 -11.91 6.05 -2.00
CA PRO A 364 -10.48 5.84 -2.24
C PRO A 364 -9.56 6.64 -1.31
N LEU A 365 -8.42 6.04 -0.99
CA LEU A 365 -7.39 6.64 -0.15
C LEU A 365 -6.12 6.92 -0.97
N LEU A 366 -5.69 8.18 -1.01
CA LEU A 366 -4.39 8.57 -1.57
C LEU A 366 -3.40 8.81 -0.44
N VAL A 367 -2.48 7.88 -0.26
CA VAL A 367 -1.48 7.95 0.79
C VAL A 367 -0.20 8.54 0.25
N MET A 368 0.23 9.64 0.85
CA MET A 368 1.44 10.38 0.50
C MET A 368 2.57 10.04 1.48
N HIS A 369 3.76 9.79 0.94
CA HIS A 369 4.97 9.58 1.73
C HIS A 369 5.86 10.82 1.66
N ALA A 370 6.29 11.31 2.82
CA ALA A 370 7.14 12.50 2.96
C ALA A 370 8.36 12.26 3.85
#